data_AF-A0A8T4E1E0-F1
#
_entry.id   AF-A0A8T4E1E0-F1
#
_cell.length_a   1.000
_cell.length_b   1.000
_cell.length_c   1.000
_cell.angle_alpha   90.00
_cell.angle_beta   90.00
_cell.angle_gamma   90.00
#
_symmetry.space_group_name_H-M   'P 1'
#
loop_
_entity.id
_entity.type
_entity.pdbx_description
1 polymer ?
#
loop_
_entity_poly.entity_id
_entity_poly.type
_entity_poly.pdbx_seq_one_letter_code
_entity_poly.pdbx_strand_id
1 'polypeptide(L)'
;MQNLVRDPETLFEAYEGLPKESSIPISQLLSYGYHPSFYAPNAGQVFRKKKMMFMKVHCLTDKTEKYLPLFWHLYFYGTNGFASGNTYEEAVLRALCEVI
;
A
#
# COMPACT_ATOMS: atom_id res chain seq x y z
N MET A 1 20.82 -8.00 -6.60
CA MET A 1 19.94 -6.86 -6.29
C MET A 1 19.46 -6.29 -7.61
N GLN A 2 18.24 -6.65 -8.04
CA GLN A 2 17.69 -6.11 -9.28
C GLN A 2 17.36 -4.63 -9.07
N ASN A 3 17.76 -3.82 -10.04
CA ASN A 3 17.35 -2.43 -10.15
C ASN A 3 15.83 -2.36 -10.08
N LEU A 4 15.29 -1.85 -8.97
CA LEU A 4 13.96 -1.25 -8.95
C LEU A 4 14.05 -0.06 -9.89
N VAL A 5 13.80 -0.31 -11.17
CA VAL A 5 13.62 0.70 -12.20
C VAL A 5 12.60 1.66 -11.62
N ARG A 6 13.03 2.89 -11.34
CA ARG A 6 12.14 4.00 -11.00
C ARG A 6 11.32 4.27 -12.24
N ASP A 7 10.20 3.58 -12.37
CA ASP A 7 9.18 3.95 -13.34
C ASP A 7 8.65 5.33 -12.90
N PRO A 8 8.91 6.41 -13.67
CA PRO A 8 8.50 7.76 -13.29
C PRO A 8 6.98 7.88 -13.07
N GLU A 9 6.17 6.92 -13.57
CA GLU A 9 4.72 6.88 -13.36
C GLU A 9 4.30 6.46 -11.93
N THR A 10 5.23 6.04 -11.07
CA THR A 10 4.94 5.54 -9.70
C THR A 10 5.40 6.51 -8.60
N LEU A 11 6.04 7.62 -8.99
CA LEU A 11 6.58 8.60 -8.06
C LEU A 11 5.59 9.77 -7.88
N PHE A 12 4.53 9.57 -7.11
CA PHE A 12 3.62 10.67 -6.77
C PHE A 12 4.20 11.52 -5.65
N GLU A 13 3.99 12.83 -5.73
CA GLU A 13 4.51 13.74 -4.71
C GLU A 13 3.79 13.62 -3.37
N ALA A 14 2.54 13.16 -3.33
CA ALA A 14 1.76 12.95 -2.11
C ALA A 14 0.48 12.16 -2.42
N TYR A 15 -0.22 11.67 -1.39
CA TYR A 15 -1.52 11.01 -1.56
C TYR A 15 -2.55 11.93 -2.24
N GLU A 16 -2.52 13.24 -1.94
CA GLU A 16 -3.42 14.22 -2.56
C GLU A 16 -3.27 14.34 -4.09
N GLY A 17 -2.13 13.93 -4.65
CA GLY A 17 -1.89 13.92 -6.09
C GLY A 17 -2.38 12.67 -6.81
N LEU A 18 -2.93 11.67 -6.10
CA LEU A 18 -3.37 10.42 -6.71
C LEU A 18 -4.74 10.56 -7.42
N PRO A 19 -4.93 9.88 -8.57
CA PRO A 19 -6.26 9.75 -9.17
C PRO A 19 -7.22 9.09 -8.18
N LYS A 20 -8.35 9.74 -7.88
CA LYS A 20 -9.31 9.27 -6.87
C LYS A 20 -9.80 7.84 -7.14
N GLU A 21 -10.12 7.55 -8.41
CA GLU A 21 -10.64 6.25 -8.90
C GLU A 21 -9.67 5.08 -8.63
N SER A 22 -8.37 5.38 -8.62
CA SER A 22 -7.27 4.42 -8.44
C SER A 22 -6.60 4.53 -7.07
N SER A 23 -7.14 5.36 -6.17
CA SER A 23 -6.59 5.54 -4.83
C SER A 23 -7.30 4.64 -3.82
N ILE A 24 -6.53 3.94 -2.99
CA ILE A 24 -7.08 3.25 -1.82
C ILE A 24 -7.51 4.32 -0.81
N PRO A 25 -8.74 4.31 -0.27
CA PRO A 25 -9.16 5.29 0.73
C PRO A 25 -8.17 5.38 1.88
N ILE A 26 -7.75 6.60 2.25
CA ILE A 26 -6.73 6.77 3.30
C ILE A 26 -7.18 6.15 4.64
N SER A 27 -8.47 6.13 4.91
CA SER A 27 -9.02 5.48 6.10
C SER A 27 -8.72 3.98 6.12
N GLN A 28 -8.75 3.30 4.96
CA GLN A 28 -8.40 1.88 4.84
C GLN A 28 -6.90 1.62 4.94
N LEU A 29 -6.07 2.56 4.47
CA LEU A 29 -4.62 2.46 4.63
C LEU A 29 -4.20 2.57 6.09
N LEU A 30 -4.94 3.36 6.87
CA LEU A 30 -4.65 3.67 8.28
C LEU A 30 -5.45 2.84 9.28
N SER A 31 -6.46 2.07 8.84
CA SER A 31 -7.45 1.42 9.74
C SER A 31 -6.87 0.31 10.61
N TYR A 32 -5.66 -0.19 10.32
CA TYR A 32 -5.06 -1.31 11.03
C TYR A 32 -3.64 -1.01 11.53
N GLY A 33 -3.22 0.26 11.52
CA GLY A 33 -1.91 0.66 12.03
C GLY A 33 -1.86 0.66 13.57
N TYR A 34 -0.93 -0.10 14.15
CA TYR A 34 -0.73 -0.18 15.61
C TYR A 34 0.01 1.03 16.22
N HIS A 35 0.41 2.03 15.43
CA HIS A 35 1.23 3.14 15.94
C HIS A 35 0.37 4.28 16.52
N PRO A 36 0.67 4.80 17.73
CA PRO A 36 -0.11 5.86 18.39
C PRO A 36 -0.32 7.13 17.54
N SER A 37 0.59 7.43 16.61
CA SER A 37 0.46 8.58 15.71
C SER A 37 -0.70 8.48 14.72
N PHE A 38 -1.39 7.33 14.59
CA PHE A 38 -2.61 7.19 13.77
C PHE A 38 -3.88 7.66 14.47
N TYR A 39 -3.90 7.59 15.80
CA TYR A 39 -5.01 8.11 16.61
C TYR A 39 -4.88 9.61 16.87
N ALA A 40 -3.78 10.23 16.42
CA ALA A 40 -3.66 11.68 16.45
C ALA A 40 -4.83 12.28 15.65
N PRO A 41 -5.54 13.30 16.19
CA PRO A 41 -6.73 13.87 15.55
C PRO A 41 -6.51 14.30 14.09
N ASN A 42 -5.27 14.60 13.72
CA ASN A 42 -4.89 15.11 12.40
C ASN A 42 -4.06 14.12 11.56
N ALA A 43 -3.95 12.85 11.98
CA ALA A 43 -3.09 11.86 11.31
C ALA A 43 -3.37 11.77 9.80
N GLY A 44 -4.65 11.64 9.43
CA GLY A 44 -5.05 11.59 8.02
C GLY A 44 -4.61 12.82 7.22
N GLN A 45 -4.62 14.03 7.79
CA GLN A 45 -4.18 15.25 7.10
C GLN A 45 -2.66 15.28 6.92
N VAL A 46 -1.91 14.82 7.92
CA VAL A 46 -0.44 14.74 7.86
C VAL A 46 0.01 13.74 6.79
N PHE A 47 -0.61 12.56 6.79
CA PHE A 47 -0.29 11.49 5.85
C PHE A 47 -0.66 11.85 4.41
N ARG A 48 -1.74 12.62 4.20
CA ARG A 48 -2.17 13.10 2.87
C ARG A 48 -1.12 13.94 2.13
N LYS A 49 -0.36 14.75 2.88
CA LYS A 49 0.60 15.74 2.33
C LYS A 49 2.04 15.25 2.29
N LYS A 50 2.33 14.09 2.90
CA LYS A 50 3.69 13.56 2.97
C LYS A 50 4.11 13.07 1.59
N LYS A 51 5.36 13.34 1.18
CA LYS A 51 5.92 12.77 -0.05
C LYS A 51 6.25 11.29 0.11
N MET A 52 5.86 10.46 -0.86
CA MET A 52 6.15 9.01 -0.85
C MET A 52 6.03 8.37 -2.23
N MET A 53 6.69 7.23 -2.40
CA MET A 53 6.50 6.40 -3.59
C MET A 53 5.22 5.57 -3.47
N PHE A 54 4.43 5.53 -4.54
CA PHE A 54 3.25 4.69 -4.65
C PHE A 54 3.44 3.68 -5.77
N MET A 55 3.34 2.40 -5.46
CA MET A 55 3.38 1.37 -6.47
C MET A 55 1.99 1.07 -7.00
N LYS A 56 1.88 0.76 -8.29
CA LYS A 56 0.67 0.17 -8.87
C LYS A 56 0.51 -1.25 -8.29
N VAL A 57 -0.69 -1.58 -7.84
CA VAL A 57 -1.06 -2.90 -7.33
C VAL A 57 -2.38 -3.34 -7.94
N HIS A 58 -2.51 -4.64 -8.13
CA HIS A 58 -3.72 -5.23 -8.67
C HIS A 58 -4.72 -5.55 -7.55
N CYS A 59 -5.92 -4.99 -7.63
CA CYS A 59 -7.01 -5.29 -6.70
C CYS A 59 -7.81 -6.50 -7.20
N LEU A 60 -7.69 -7.64 -6.51
CA LEU A 60 -8.30 -8.90 -6.94
C LEU A 60 -9.83 -8.89 -6.93
N THR A 61 -10.46 -8.04 -6.11
CA THR A 61 -11.93 -8.00 -5.95
C THR A 61 -12.62 -7.22 -7.07
N ASP A 62 -12.10 -6.04 -7.42
CA ASP A 62 -12.67 -5.18 -8.47
C ASP A 62 -11.93 -5.29 -9.81
N LYS A 63 -10.83 -6.05 -9.87
CA LYS A 63 -9.97 -6.26 -11.05
C LYS A 63 -9.39 -4.97 -11.62
N THR A 64 -9.13 -3.98 -10.76
CA THR A 64 -8.55 -2.69 -11.16
C THR A 64 -7.15 -2.48 -10.59
N GLU A 65 -6.39 -1.60 -11.24
CA GLU A 65 -5.12 -1.11 -10.72
C GLU A 65 -5.37 0.00 -9.69
N LYS A 66 -4.71 -0.13 -8.53
CA LYS A 66 -4.73 0.86 -7.45
C LYS A 66 -3.32 1.31 -7.10
N TYR A 67 -3.19 2.42 -6.39
CA TYR A 67 -1.92 2.91 -5.86
C TYR A 67 -1.76 2.60 -4.38
N LEU A 68 -0.68 1.88 -4.04
CA LEU A 68 -0.31 1.51 -2.68
C LEU A 68 0.99 2.21 -2.23
N PRO A 69 1.01 2.90 -1.08
CA PRO A 69 2.25 3.43 -0.52
C PRO A 69 3.07 2.32 0.15
N LEU A 70 4.04 1.73 -0.58
CA LEU A 70 4.79 0.56 -0.11
C LEU A 70 5.46 0.77 1.25
N PHE A 71 6.08 1.93 1.48
CA PHE A 71 6.75 2.20 2.76
C PHE A 71 5.80 2.34 3.93
N TRP A 72 4.58 2.82 3.69
CA TRP A 72 3.54 2.82 4.72
C TRP A 72 3.12 1.41 5.04
N HIS A 73 2.89 0.59 4.01
CA HIS A 73 2.55 -0.81 4.22
C HIS A 73 3.63 -1.51 5.06
N LEU A 74 4.91 -1.38 4.69
CA LEU A 74 6.03 -1.94 5.46
C LEU A 74 6.12 -1.40 6.89
N TYR A 75 5.86 -0.10 7.10
CA TYR A 75 5.92 0.50 8.42
C TYR A 75 4.72 0.12 9.30
N PHE A 76 3.54 -0.10 8.71
CA PHE A 76 2.29 -0.38 9.44
C PHE A 76 2.11 -1.88 9.69
N TYR A 77 2.43 -2.70 8.69
CA TYR A 77 2.10 -4.11 8.64
C TYR A 77 3.34 -5.01 8.65
N GLY A 78 4.55 -4.42 8.66
CA GLY A 78 5.79 -5.19 8.58
C GLY A 78 5.84 -6.01 7.30
N THR A 79 5.96 -7.32 7.44
CA THR A 79 5.92 -8.28 6.33
C THR A 79 4.60 -9.05 6.26
N ASN A 80 3.55 -8.62 6.97
CA ASN A 80 2.28 -9.33 6.97
C ASN A 80 1.68 -9.37 5.55
N GLY A 81 1.34 -10.57 5.08
CA GLY A 81 0.85 -10.80 3.72
C GLY A 81 1.97 -10.88 2.67
N PHE A 82 3.24 -11.00 3.08
CA PHE A 82 4.34 -11.26 2.16
C PHE A 82 4.56 -12.76 2.05
N ALA A 83 4.37 -13.32 0.87
CA ALA A 83 4.56 -14.74 0.63
C ALA A 83 5.28 -15.03 -0.68
N SER A 84 5.85 -16.23 -0.77
CA SER A 84 6.40 -16.81 -1.98
C SER A 84 5.79 -18.18 -2.25
N GLY A 85 5.85 -18.60 -3.50
CA GLY A 85 5.32 -19.87 -3.98
C GLY A 85 5.92 -20.24 -5.33
N ASN A 86 5.69 -21.47 -5.78
CA ASN A 86 6.12 -21.93 -7.09
C ASN A 86 5.25 -21.34 -8.21
N THR A 87 4.00 -20.96 -7.89
CA THR A 87 3.12 -20.20 -8.78
C THR A 87 2.64 -18.92 -8.10
N TYR A 88 2.09 -18.00 -8.91
CA TYR A 88 1.50 -16.76 -8.41
C TYR A 88 0.32 -17.04 -7.46
N GLU A 89 -0.54 -17.99 -7.83
CA GLU A 89 -1.71 -18.40 -7.04
C GLU A 89 -1.30 -19.01 -5.70
N GLU A 90 -0.21 -19.79 -5.68
CA GLU A 90 0.33 -20.35 -4.43
C GLU A 90 0.82 -19.23 -3.49
N ALA A 91 1.55 -18.26 -4.02
CA ALA A 91 2.02 -17.12 -3.24
C ALA A 91 0.84 -16.28 -2.70
N VAL A 92 -0.15 -15.97 -3.55
CA VAL A 92 -1.33 -15.21 -3.14
C VAL A 92 -2.14 -15.95 -2.08
N LEU A 93 -2.36 -17.26 -2.23
CA LEU A 93 -3.09 -18.06 -1.25
C LEU A 93 -2.39 -18.04 0.11
N ARG A 94 -1.06 -18.20 0.14
CA ARG A 94 -0.28 -18.13 1.37
C ARG A 94 -0.35 -16.76 2.04
N ALA A 95 -0.20 -15.69 1.26
CA ALA A 95 -0.33 -14.33 1.75
C ALA A 95 -1.72 -14.07 2.37
N LEU A 96 -2.78 -14.53 1.71
CA LEU A 96 -4.16 -14.40 2.22
C LEU A 96 -4.36 -15.20 3.51
N CYS A 97 -3.80 -16.41 3.62
CA CYS A 97 -3.87 -17.22 4.84
C CYS A 97 -3.08 -16.62 6.02
N GLU A 98 -2.05 -15.80 5.78
CA GLU A 98 -1.33 -15.09 6.84
C GLU A 98 -2.13 -13.91 7.40
N VAL A 99 -2.91 -13.24 6.55
CA VAL A 99 -3.69 -12.05 6.92
C VAL A 99 -4.97 -12.40 7.71
N ILE A 100 -5.54 -13.60 7.49
CA ILE A 100 -6.77 -14.10 8.14
C ILE A 100 -6.47 -14.65 9.54
#